data_AF-A0A7W1JFC0-F1
#
_entry.id   AF-A0A7W1JFC0-F1
#
_cell.length_a   1.000
_cell.length_b   1.000
_cell.length_c   1.000
_cell.angle_alpha   90.00
_cell.angle_beta   90.00
_cell.angle_gamma   90.00
#
_symmetry.space_group_name_H-M   'P 1'
#
loop_
_entity.id
_entity.type
_entity.pdbx_description
1 polymer ?
#
loop_
_entity_poly.entity_id
_entity_poly.type
_entity_poly.pdbx_seq_one_letter_code
_entity_poly.pdbx_strand_id
1 'polypeptide(L)'
;REFEAYCGRQYGAGKRVLLLIDDAHHLRLTTMRVLHSLSTIVVANDLAVGMVMVGRGEIVKRMQTVKWRAFESRIGLRMRITSRETKAA
;
A
#
# COMPACT_ATOMS: atom_id res chain seq x y z
N ARG A 1 2.69 -2.02 17.27
CA ARG A 1 3.83 -2.10 18.23
C ARG A 1 4.91 -3.08 17.79
N GLU A 2 4.68 -4.39 17.64
CA GLU A 2 5.75 -5.30 17.18
C GLU A 2 6.27 -4.98 15.76
N PHE A 3 5.36 -4.67 14.83
CA PHE A 3 5.73 -4.33 13.46
C PHE A 3 6.50 -2.99 13.36
N GLU A 4 6.13 -1.99 14.17
CA GLU A 4 6.85 -0.71 14.27
C GLU A 4 8.29 -0.94 14.78
N ALA A 5 8.43 -1.74 15.83
CA ALA A 5 9.74 -2.10 16.37
C ALA A 5 10.58 -2.87 15.32
N TYR A 6 9.95 -3.76 14.54
CA TYR A 6 10.61 -4.41 13.40
C TYR A 6 11.08 -3.39 12.36
N CYS A 7 10.24 -2.44 11.95
CA CYS A 7 10.61 -1.40 10.99
C CYS A 7 11.78 -0.55 11.48
N GLY A 8 11.79 -0.18 12.78
CA GLY A 8 12.90 0.54 13.39
C GLY A 8 14.22 -0.25 13.34
N ARG A 9 14.18 -1.56 13.61
CA ARG A 9 15.37 -2.42 13.49
C ARG A 9 15.87 -2.54 12.06
N GLN A 10 14.97 -2.70 11.09
CA GLN A 10 15.37 -2.75 9.67
C GLN A 10 15.99 -1.43 9.22
N TYR A 11 15.38 -0.30 9.61
CA TYR A 11 15.91 1.02 9.32
C TYR A 11 17.32 1.21 9.91
N GLY A 12 17.54 0.85 11.18
CA GLY A 12 18.85 0.90 11.82
C GLY A 12 19.91 0.02 11.14
N ALA A 13 19.49 -1.03 10.43
CA ALA A 13 20.35 -1.88 9.61
C ALA A 13 20.52 -1.37 8.16
N GLY A 14 20.06 -0.15 7.84
CA GLY A 14 20.12 0.43 6.50
C GLY A 14 19.11 -0.18 5.50
N LYS A 15 18.10 -0.91 5.98
CA LYS A 15 17.09 -1.58 5.15
C LYS A 15 15.77 -0.82 5.15
N ARG A 16 15.00 -0.99 4.06
CA ARG A 16 13.64 -0.46 3.92
C ARG A 16 12.64 -1.62 3.93
N VAL A 17 11.47 -1.39 4.53
CA VAL A 17 10.39 -2.38 4.55
C VAL A 17 9.42 -2.07 3.41
N LEU A 18 9.15 -3.06 2.57
CA LEU A 18 8.15 -2.99 1.50
C LEU A 18 7.04 -4.00 1.79
N LEU A 19 5.80 -3.53 1.85
CA LEU A 19 4.63 -4.39 1.93
C LEU A 19 3.99 -4.54 0.54
N LEU A 20 4.04 -5.75 0.01
CA LEU A 20 3.36 -6.15 -1.23
C LEU A 20 2.03 -6.81 -0.86
N ILE A 21 0.93 -6.27 -1.39
CA ILE A 21 -0.41 -6.78 -1.12
C ILE A 21 -1.05 -7.16 -2.44
N ASP A 22 -1.16 -8.46 -2.68
CA ASP A 22 -1.90 -8.97 -3.82
C ASP A 22 -3.39 -9.05 -3.52
N ASP A 23 -4.21 -9.10 -4.57
CA ASP A 23 -5.66 -9.15 -4.50
C ASP A 23 -6.27 -8.09 -3.56
N ALA A 24 -5.71 -6.88 -3.56
CA ALA A 24 -6.08 -5.83 -2.62
C ALA A 24 -7.55 -5.38 -2.75
N HIS A 25 -8.21 -5.73 -3.85
CA HIS A 25 -9.65 -5.58 -4.06
C HIS A 25 -10.52 -6.47 -3.13
N HIS A 26 -9.95 -7.48 -2.47
CA HIS A 26 -10.63 -8.28 -1.45
C HIS A 26 -10.48 -7.73 -0.03
N LEU A 27 -9.66 -6.69 0.16
CA LEU A 27 -9.44 -6.14 1.50
C LEU A 27 -10.71 -5.54 2.09
N ARG A 28 -10.95 -5.88 3.36
CA ARG A 28 -12.00 -5.26 4.17
C ARG A 28 -11.58 -3.86 4.59
N LEU A 29 -12.56 -3.01 4.86
CA LEU A 29 -12.32 -1.65 5.38
C LEU A 29 -11.47 -1.65 6.66
N THR A 30 -11.72 -2.60 7.56
CA THR A 30 -10.97 -2.74 8.82
C THR A 30 -9.49 -3.03 8.56
N THR A 31 -9.18 -3.96 7.65
CA THR A 31 -7.80 -4.28 7.24
C THR A 31 -7.12 -3.05 6.64
N MET A 32 -7.82 -2.29 5.82
CA MET A 32 -7.26 -1.12 5.17
C MET A 32 -7.00 0.04 6.13
N ARG A 33 -7.79 0.18 7.20
CA ARG A 33 -7.47 1.10 8.30
C ARG A 33 -6.19 0.70 9.04
N VAL A 34 -5.95 -0.59 9.21
CA VAL A 34 -4.67 -1.07 9.78
C VAL A 34 -3.53 -0.74 8.83
N LEU A 35 -3.67 -1.02 7.54
CA LEU A 35 -2.68 -0.69 6.52
C LEU A 35 -2.38 0.83 6.45
N HIS A 36 -3.41 1.66 6.61
CA HIS A 36 -3.25 3.11 6.75
C HIS A 36 -2.36 3.47 7.94
N SER A 37 -2.62 2.88 9.11
CA SER A 37 -1.79 3.11 10.30
C SER A 37 -0.33 2.72 10.02
N LEU A 38 -0.10 1.57 9.37
CA LEU A 38 1.24 1.10 9.05
C LEU A 38 1.98 2.00 8.05
N SER A 39 1.29 2.55 7.05
CA SER A 39 1.92 3.47 6.09
C SER A 39 2.29 4.84 6.67
N THR A 40 1.82 5.14 7.89
CA THR A 40 2.16 6.37 8.61
C THR A 40 3.33 6.22 9.59
N ILE A 41 3.94 5.03 9.68
CA ILE A 41 5.09 4.81 10.55
C ILE A 41 6.30 5.58 9.98
N VAL A 42 6.78 6.55 10.77
CA VAL A 42 7.96 7.36 10.46
C VAL A 42 9.09 7.01 11.41
N VAL A 43 10.31 6.83 10.87
CA VAL A 43 11.55 6.62 11.64
C VAL A 43 12.58 7.62 11.15
N ALA A 44 13.13 8.43 12.05
CA ALA A 44 14.14 9.45 11.73
C ALA A 44 13.74 10.38 10.54
N ASN A 45 12.47 10.81 10.52
CA ASN A 45 11.83 11.63 9.47
C ASN A 45 11.58 10.93 8.13
N ASP A 46 11.92 9.64 8.00
CA ASP A 46 11.60 8.86 6.80
C ASP A 46 10.37 7.98 7.01
N LEU A 47 9.61 7.78 5.93
CA LEU A 47 8.63 6.70 5.88
C LEU A 47 9.36 5.35 6.03
N ALA A 48 9.01 4.62 7.09
CA ALA A 48 9.65 3.35 7.39
C ALA A 48 9.13 2.21 6.50
N VAL A 49 7.93 2.40 5.92
CA VAL A 49 7.18 1.37 5.18
C VAL A 49 6.75 1.92 3.83
N GLY A 50 7.24 1.32 2.75
CA GLY A 50 6.66 1.42 1.42
C GLY A 50 5.51 0.42 1.26
N MET A 51 4.49 0.76 0.47
CA MET A 51 3.35 -0.12 0.21
C MET A 51 3.01 -0.16 -1.27
N VAL A 52 2.87 -1.37 -1.81
CA VAL A 52 2.39 -1.62 -3.16
C VAL A 52 1.17 -2.54 -3.07
N MET A 53 0.06 -2.08 -3.61
CA MET A 53 -1.17 -2.85 -3.68
C MET A 53 -1.45 -3.20 -5.13
N VAL A 54 -1.64 -4.49 -5.38
CA VAL A 54 -2.00 -5.04 -6.67
C VAL A 54 -3.42 -5.59 -6.55
N GLY A 55 -4.23 -5.34 -7.58
CA GLY A 55 -5.60 -5.80 -7.58
C GLY A 55 -6.35 -5.35 -8.81
N ARG A 56 -7.62 -5.79 -8.89
CA ARG A 56 -8.52 -5.45 -9.99
C ARG A 56 -9.03 -4.02 -9.85
N GLY A 57 -9.53 -3.47 -10.97
CA GLY A 57 -9.96 -2.08 -11.07
C GLY A 57 -11.06 -1.66 -10.08
N GLU A 58 -11.82 -2.59 -9.49
CA GLU A 58 -12.82 -2.24 -8.47
C GLU A 58 -12.20 -1.62 -7.22
N ILE A 59 -10.93 -1.89 -6.92
CA ILE A 59 -10.25 -1.27 -5.78
C ILE A 59 -10.22 0.26 -5.89
N VAL A 60 -10.03 0.79 -7.10
CA VAL A 60 -10.02 2.24 -7.37
C VAL A 60 -11.39 2.83 -7.06
N LYS A 61 -12.47 2.14 -7.45
CA LYS A 61 -13.84 2.58 -7.15
C LYS A 61 -14.12 2.61 -5.65
N ARG A 62 -13.61 1.63 -4.88
CA ARG A 62 -13.77 1.60 -3.42
C ARG A 62 -12.99 2.72 -2.73
N MET A 63 -11.78 3.01 -3.19
CA MET A 63 -10.94 4.08 -2.63
C MET A 63 -11.55 5.48 -2.76
N GLN A 64 -12.41 5.71 -3.76
CA GLN A 64 -13.08 7.00 -3.98
C GLN A 64 -14.22 7.29 -3.00
N THR A 65 -14.62 6.30 -2.19
CA THR A 65 -15.71 6.49 -1.22
C THR A 65 -15.23 7.24 0.03
N VAL A 66 -16.14 7.97 0.70
CA VAL A 66 -15.81 8.84 1.86
C VAL A 66 -15.03 8.10 2.95
N LYS A 67 -15.33 6.82 3.18
CA LYS A 67 -14.68 5.97 4.18
C LYS A 67 -13.19 5.69 3.88
N TRP A 68 -12.71 6.05 2.69
CA TRP A 68 -11.40 5.66 2.16
C TRP A 68 -10.53 6.84 1.70
N ARG A 69 -11.07 8.06 1.65
CA ARG A 69 -10.33 9.28 1.27
C ARG A 69 -9.04 9.50 2.06
N ALA A 70 -9.05 9.17 3.36
CA ALA A 70 -7.86 9.31 4.22
C ALA A 70 -6.70 8.39 3.78
N PHE A 71 -7.03 7.22 3.22
CA PHE A 71 -6.04 6.33 2.65
C PHE A 71 -5.67 6.74 1.22
N GLU A 72 -6.64 7.28 0.47
CA GLU A 72 -6.46 7.76 -0.90
C GLU A 72 -5.33 8.78 -1.02
N SER A 73 -5.26 9.76 -0.12
CA SER A 73 -4.24 10.81 -0.10
C SER A 73 -2.81 10.32 0.12
N ARG A 74 -2.65 9.04 0.53
CA ARG A 74 -1.34 8.42 0.77
C ARG A 74 -0.85 7.59 -0.41
N ILE A 75 -1.68 7.38 -1.42
CA ILE A 75 -1.30 6.65 -2.63
C ILE A 75 -0.61 7.63 -3.58
N GLY A 76 0.71 7.66 -3.52
CA GLY A 76 1.52 8.57 -4.34
C GLY A 76 1.56 8.20 -5.84
N LEU A 77 1.18 6.97 -6.20
CA LEU A 77 1.21 6.51 -7.59
C LEU A 77 0.11 5.46 -7.84
N ARG A 78 -0.61 5.62 -8.96
CA ARG A 78 -1.56 4.63 -9.48
C ARG A 78 -1.12 4.23 -10.88
N MET A 79 -0.94 2.93 -11.09
CA MET A 79 -0.60 2.39 -12.41
C MET A 79 -1.63 1.34 -12.78
N ARG A 80 -2.09 1.39 -14.03
CA ARG A 80 -2.86 0.31 -14.63
C ARG A 80 -1.91 -0.48 -15.51
N ILE A 81 -1.54 -1.68 -15.07
CA ILE A 81 -0.78 -2.60 -15.89
C ILE A 81 -1.77 -3.26 -16.85
N THR A 82 -1.62 -2.99 -18.14
CA THR A 82 -2.38 -3.68 -19.18
C THR A 82 -1.61 -4.92 -19.62
N SER A 83 -2.34 -6.01 -19.88
CA SER A 83 -1.76 -7.14 -20.60
C SER A 83 -1.26 -6.65 -21.96
N ARG A 84 -0.04 -7.03 -22.35
CA ARG A 84 0.34 -6.99 -23.77
C ARG A 84 -0.45 -8.07 -24.47
N GLU A 85 -1.62 -7.73 -25.01
CA GLU A 85 -2.16 -8.47 -26.14
C GLU A 85 -1.23 -8.22 -27.32
N THR A 86 -0.32 -9.16 -27.55
CA THR A 86 0.38 -9.25 -28.82
C THR A 86 -0.72 -9.56 -29.84
N LYS A 87 -1.16 -8.54 -30.59
CA LYS A 87 -1.93 -8.76 -31.81
C LYS A 87 -1.03 -9.57 -32.74
N ALA A 88 -1.22 -10.89 -32.73
CA ALA A 88 -0.85 -11.72 -33.87
C ALA A 88 -1.86 -11.35 -34.98
N ALA A 89 -1.45 -10.40 -35.81
CA ALA A 89 -2.05 -10.14 -37.11
C ALA A 89 -1.37 -11.03 -38.14
#